data_AF-A0A4U9US78-F1
#
_entry.id   AF-A0A4U9US78-F1
#
_cell.length_a   1.000
_cell.length_b   1.000
_cell.length_c   1.000
_cell.angle_alpha   90.00
_cell.angle_beta   90.00
_cell.angle_gamma   90.00
#
_symmetry.space_group_name_H-M   'P 1'
#
loop_
_entity.id
_entity.type
_entity.pdbx_description
1 polymer ?
#
loop_
_entity_poly.entity_id
_entity_poly.type
_entity_poly.pdbx_seq_one_letter_code
_entity_poly.pdbx_strand_id
1 'polypeptide(L)'
;MLKMKTLLNKFCILFLLLIIHSICAEAADKKYVLLNGKNDIREDNKSYFLLNTKKLYKVDYNIEIYNFLFPENEDRNKNLILFSILPDLITGRGWEEIKDRDIIKNLLDIETLKQELFLPSFGSSGSEYGNPQKYFSEYLAVKKSGEKYFYAPNTLLEKFTIVSYENIFPSVYGYLNLKQPKVGLKEYFELFKKSLPNELSPFAFDKRVVAPSYRFGSRLWKEYLSKEVKTSAGTAYQFWTIGSSNGADYYDWTKGINRFLYHPTKGIIGGSYDFYFRDYVGNGYELIKQQKPLNKLSDAEWNQNILEEKIMTVDLFQTLKED
;
A
#
# COMPACT_ATOMS: atom_id res chain seq x y z
N MET A 1 -1.50 45.72 42.23
CA MET A 1 -0.50 44.66 41.94
C MET A 1 -1.08 43.24 41.96
N LEU A 2 -1.92 42.88 42.96
CA LEU A 2 -2.50 41.52 43.07
C LEU A 2 -3.40 41.12 41.87
N LYS A 3 -4.27 42.03 41.39
CA LYS A 3 -5.18 41.78 40.25
C LYS A 3 -4.46 41.47 38.93
N MET A 4 -3.31 42.10 38.66
CA MET A 4 -2.51 41.88 37.46
C MET A 4 -1.86 40.49 37.43
N LYS A 5 -1.38 40.00 38.58
CA LYS A 5 -0.84 38.63 38.69
C LYS A 5 -1.91 37.57 38.44
N THR A 6 -3.14 37.77 38.92
CA THR A 6 -4.25 36.86 38.64
C THR A 6 -4.69 36.86 37.18
N LEU A 7 -4.61 38.00 36.49
CA LEU A 7 -4.95 38.08 35.06
C LEU A 7 -3.88 37.40 34.19
N LEU A 8 -2.60 37.62 34.53
CA LEU A 8 -1.45 36.99 33.88
C LEU A 8 -1.47 35.46 34.07
N ASN A 9 -1.79 34.97 35.28
CA ASN A 9 -1.90 33.54 35.54
C ASN A 9 -3.04 32.88 34.74
N LYS A 10 -4.19 33.55 34.59
CA LYS A 10 -5.30 33.05 33.76
C LYS A 10 -4.93 32.97 32.29
N PHE A 11 -4.19 33.96 31.78
CA PHE A 11 -3.72 33.96 30.39
C PHE A 11 -2.69 32.85 30.12
N CYS A 12 -1.74 32.65 31.03
CA CYS A 12 -0.78 31.55 30.93
C CYS A 12 -1.45 30.17 30.97
N ILE A 13 -2.46 29.97 31.81
CA ILE A 13 -3.24 28.72 31.86
C ILE A 13 -4.00 28.49 30.55
N LEU A 14 -4.64 29.52 29.99
CA LEU A 14 -5.37 29.41 28.72
C LEU A 14 -4.43 29.08 27.55
N PHE A 15 -3.26 29.70 27.52
CA PHE A 15 -2.22 29.44 26.52
C PHE A 15 -1.64 28.03 26.63
N LEU A 16 -1.43 27.54 27.86
CA LEU A 16 -1.03 26.14 28.11
C LEU A 16 -2.11 25.15 27.68
N LEU A 17 -3.39 25.44 27.94
CA LEU A 17 -4.50 24.59 27.48
C LEU A 17 -4.62 24.57 25.95
N LEU A 18 -4.40 25.70 25.28
CA LEU A 18 -4.33 25.78 23.81
C LEU A 18 -3.15 24.98 23.26
N ILE A 19 -1.96 25.09 23.87
CA ILE A 19 -0.79 24.31 23.49
C ILE A 19 -1.03 22.81 23.71
N ILE A 20 -1.60 22.41 24.85
CA ILE A 20 -1.95 21.00 25.11
C ILE A 20 -3.01 20.51 24.12
N HIS A 21 -4.01 21.34 23.78
CA HIS A 21 -5.03 20.97 22.82
C HIS A 21 -4.46 20.81 21.41
N SER A 22 -3.57 21.71 20.97
CA SER A 22 -2.85 21.61 19.70
C SER A 22 -1.89 20.42 19.66
N ILE A 23 -1.16 20.14 20.74
CA ILE A 23 -0.24 18.98 20.83
C ILE A 23 -1.03 17.66 20.85
N CYS A 24 -2.20 17.61 21.50
CA CYS A 24 -3.06 16.43 21.49
C CYS A 24 -3.81 16.24 20.16
N ALA A 25 -4.03 17.29 19.38
CA ALA A 25 -4.76 17.23 18.11
C ALA A 25 -3.94 16.69 16.92
N GLU A 26 -2.62 16.58 17.05
CA GLU A 26 -1.72 16.15 15.95
C GLU A 26 -1.37 14.66 15.96
N ALA A 27 -1.91 13.86 16.88
CA ALA A 27 -1.91 12.41 16.70
C ALA A 27 -2.99 12.06 15.67
N ALA A 28 -2.60 11.74 14.44
CA ALA A 28 -3.54 11.23 13.44
C ALA A 28 -4.31 10.04 14.02
N ASP A 29 -5.64 10.17 14.16
CA ASP A 29 -6.49 9.13 14.71
C ASP A 29 -6.43 7.90 13.81
N LYS A 30 -5.84 6.81 14.32
CA LYS A 30 -5.78 5.52 13.63
C LYS A 30 -7.17 4.93 13.56
N LYS A 31 -7.59 4.50 12.37
CA LYS A 31 -8.85 3.79 12.15
C LYS A 31 -8.62 2.28 12.21
N TYR A 32 -9.43 1.57 13.00
CA TYR A 32 -9.33 0.12 13.16
C TYR A 32 -10.43 -0.56 12.37
N VAL A 33 -10.07 -1.39 11.39
CA VAL A 33 -10.99 -1.97 10.41
C VAL A 33 -11.16 -3.47 10.63
N LEU A 34 -12.37 -3.92 10.96
CA LEU A 34 -12.67 -5.32 11.19
C LEU A 34 -12.79 -6.10 9.87
N LEU A 35 -11.79 -6.94 9.57
CA LEU A 35 -11.70 -7.69 8.31
C LEU A 35 -12.66 -8.88 8.23
N ASN A 36 -12.87 -9.59 9.33
CA ASN A 36 -13.66 -10.83 9.41
C ASN A 36 -14.94 -10.70 10.25
N GLY A 37 -15.48 -9.48 10.33
CA GLY A 37 -16.75 -9.19 10.98
C GLY A 37 -17.95 -9.66 10.15
N LYS A 38 -19.13 -9.67 10.76
CA LYS A 38 -20.39 -9.75 10.00
C LYS A 38 -20.48 -8.51 9.12
N ASN A 39 -20.54 -8.71 7.81
CA ASN A 39 -20.77 -7.66 6.83
C ASN A 39 -21.62 -8.22 5.69
N ASP A 40 -22.23 -7.33 4.91
CA ASP A 40 -23.10 -7.69 3.78
C ASP A 40 -22.30 -8.07 2.53
N ILE A 41 -20.96 -8.12 2.64
CA ILE A 41 -20.08 -8.54 1.54
C ILE A 41 -20.17 -10.05 1.44
N ARG A 42 -20.63 -10.51 0.28
CA ARG A 42 -20.67 -11.93 -0.06
C ARG A 42 -19.28 -12.56 0.08
N GLU A 43 -19.22 -13.79 0.57
CA GLU A 43 -17.95 -14.45 0.87
C GLU A 43 -17.08 -14.67 -0.38
N ASP A 44 -17.68 -14.82 -1.56
CA ASP A 44 -16.99 -14.96 -2.84
C ASP A 44 -16.29 -13.67 -3.31
N ASN A 45 -16.61 -12.54 -2.68
CA ASN A 45 -15.97 -11.24 -2.91
C ASN A 45 -14.82 -10.95 -1.94
N LYS A 46 -14.50 -11.91 -1.06
CA LYS A 46 -13.36 -11.82 -0.15
C LYS A 46 -12.34 -12.89 -0.53
N SER A 47 -11.07 -12.54 -0.42
CA SER A 47 -10.02 -13.54 -0.51
C SER A 47 -8.88 -13.22 0.43
N TYR A 48 -8.23 -14.28 0.89
CA TYR A 48 -7.09 -14.23 1.78
C TYR A 48 -5.97 -15.06 1.19
N PHE A 49 -4.76 -14.51 1.18
CA PHE A 49 -3.57 -15.21 0.72
C PHE A 49 -2.37 -14.93 1.61
N LEU A 50 -1.47 -15.90 1.67
CA LEU A 50 -0.20 -15.79 2.37
C LEU A 50 0.94 -15.75 1.35
N LEU A 51 1.71 -14.67 1.34
CA LEU A 51 2.87 -14.51 0.48
C LEU A 51 4.15 -14.72 1.27
N ASN A 52 5.00 -15.66 0.86
CA ASN A 52 6.27 -15.93 1.51
C ASN A 52 7.43 -15.17 0.84
N THR A 53 8.23 -14.49 1.64
CA THR A 53 9.31 -13.59 1.17
C THR A 53 10.60 -14.31 0.79
N LYS A 54 10.74 -15.61 1.07
CA LYS A 54 12.01 -16.35 0.94
C LYS A 54 12.55 -16.37 -0.47
N LYS A 55 11.68 -16.61 -1.46
CA LYS A 55 12.10 -16.68 -2.87
C LYS A 55 12.51 -15.31 -3.42
N LEU A 56 11.76 -14.26 -3.07
CA LEU A 56 11.98 -12.92 -3.63
C LEU A 56 13.08 -12.15 -2.90
N TYR A 57 13.11 -12.17 -1.57
CA TYR A 57 13.97 -11.33 -0.73
C TYR A 57 15.04 -12.10 0.07
N LYS A 58 15.06 -13.44 -0.01
CA LYS A 58 15.99 -14.33 0.73
C LYS A 58 15.88 -14.21 2.27
N VAL A 59 14.74 -13.76 2.76
CA VAL A 59 14.35 -13.75 4.19
C VAL A 59 13.02 -14.48 4.33
N ASP A 60 12.77 -15.11 5.48
CA ASP A 60 11.61 -15.98 5.67
C ASP A 60 10.57 -15.30 6.56
N TYR A 61 9.78 -14.43 5.93
CA TYR A 61 8.60 -13.81 6.52
C TYR A 61 7.38 -14.12 5.67
N ASN A 62 6.21 -13.97 6.28
CA ASN A 62 4.95 -14.03 5.58
C ASN A 62 4.28 -12.66 5.57
N ILE A 63 3.65 -12.33 4.44
CA ILE A 63 2.76 -11.19 4.26
C ILE A 63 1.37 -11.75 4.06
N GLU A 64 0.43 -11.37 4.92
CA GLU A 64 -0.97 -11.71 4.74
C GLU A 64 -1.62 -10.63 3.86
N ILE A 65 -2.31 -11.05 2.80
CA ILE A 65 -3.09 -10.13 1.98
C ILE A 65 -4.58 -10.49 2.06
N TYR A 66 -5.41 -9.47 2.26
CA TYR A 66 -6.85 -9.58 2.27
C TYR A 66 -7.42 -8.70 1.16
N ASN A 67 -8.16 -9.31 0.24
CA ASN A 67 -8.85 -8.61 -0.83
C ASN A 67 -10.34 -8.49 -0.51
N PHE A 68 -10.88 -7.32 -0.74
CA PHE A 68 -12.32 -7.05 -0.72
C PHE A 68 -12.71 -6.49 -2.07
N LEU A 69 -13.31 -7.35 -2.90
CA LEU A 69 -13.84 -6.99 -4.20
C LEU A 69 -15.27 -6.50 -4.07
N PHE A 70 -15.56 -5.33 -4.62
CA PHE A 70 -16.91 -4.81 -4.68
C PHE A 70 -17.44 -4.95 -6.10
N PRO A 71 -18.67 -5.49 -6.26
CA PRO A 71 -19.28 -5.66 -7.56
C PRO A 71 -19.48 -4.31 -8.26
N GLU A 72 -19.78 -4.38 -9.55
CA GLU A 72 -19.88 -3.24 -10.44
C GLU A 72 -20.72 -2.10 -9.84
N ASN A 73 -20.11 -0.91 -9.79
CA ASN A 73 -20.80 0.32 -9.46
C ASN A 73 -21.63 0.81 -10.68
N GLU A 74 -22.25 1.98 -10.56
CA GLU A 74 -23.07 2.58 -11.63
C GLU A 74 -22.29 2.76 -12.95
N ASP A 75 -20.97 2.93 -12.87
CA ASP A 75 -20.06 3.06 -14.01
C ASP A 75 -19.57 1.71 -14.58
N ARG A 76 -20.12 0.58 -14.11
CA ARG A 76 -19.69 -0.79 -14.43
C ARG A 76 -18.23 -1.11 -14.06
N ASN A 77 -17.66 -0.34 -13.14
CA ASN A 77 -16.32 -0.56 -12.63
C ASN A 77 -16.38 -1.35 -11.33
N LYS A 78 -15.40 -2.23 -11.11
CA LYS A 78 -15.28 -2.94 -9.83
C LYS A 78 -14.29 -2.20 -8.95
N ASN A 79 -14.54 -2.16 -7.66
CA ASN A 79 -13.58 -1.61 -6.70
C ASN A 79 -12.91 -2.74 -5.94
N LEU A 80 -11.66 -2.51 -5.54
CA LEU A 80 -10.87 -3.43 -4.73
C LEU A 80 -10.21 -2.65 -3.60
N ILE A 81 -10.39 -3.15 -2.38
CA ILE A 81 -9.55 -2.77 -1.25
C ILE A 81 -8.61 -3.94 -0.96
N LEU A 82 -7.32 -3.63 -0.89
CA LEU A 82 -6.27 -4.55 -0.51
C LEU A 82 -5.72 -4.13 0.85
N PHE A 83 -5.78 -5.04 1.82
CA PHE A 83 -4.99 -4.93 3.04
C PHE A 83 -3.77 -5.85 2.91
N SER A 84 -2.59 -5.30 3.17
CA SER A 84 -1.35 -6.06 3.27
C SER A 84 -0.79 -5.94 4.69
N ILE A 85 -0.70 -7.07 5.39
CA ILE A 85 -0.18 -7.16 6.76
C ILE A 85 1.30 -7.47 6.66
N LEU A 86 2.13 -6.46 6.91
CA LEU A 86 3.57 -6.58 6.82
C LEU A 86 4.14 -7.07 8.17
N PRO A 87 5.15 -7.94 8.15
CA PRO A 87 5.75 -8.45 9.36
C PRO A 87 6.54 -7.36 10.08
N ASP A 88 6.46 -7.29 11.40
CA ASP A 88 7.45 -6.55 12.17
C ASP A 88 8.85 -7.12 11.89
N LEU A 89 9.76 -6.33 11.34
CA LEU A 89 11.04 -6.85 10.83
C LEU A 89 11.99 -7.33 11.94
N ILE A 90 11.75 -6.91 13.19
CA ILE A 90 12.54 -7.30 14.37
C ILE A 90 12.03 -8.64 14.93
N THR A 91 10.74 -8.68 15.26
CA THR A 91 10.08 -9.78 15.98
C THR A 91 9.42 -10.80 15.06
N GLY A 92 9.19 -10.46 13.80
CA GLY A 92 8.46 -11.27 12.81
C GLY A 92 6.95 -11.35 13.06
N ARG A 93 6.42 -10.66 14.08
CA ARG A 93 5.00 -10.71 14.43
C ARG A 93 4.18 -9.77 13.53
N GLY A 94 2.99 -10.21 13.14
CA GLY A 94 2.06 -9.40 12.34
C GLY A 94 0.84 -8.88 13.10
N TRP A 95 0.55 -9.41 14.30
CA TRP A 95 -0.69 -9.14 15.03
C TRP A 95 -0.45 -8.93 16.53
N GLU A 96 -1.21 -8.02 17.12
CA GLU A 96 -1.21 -7.70 18.55
C GLU A 96 -2.63 -7.69 19.11
N GLU A 97 -2.80 -8.16 20.35
CA GLU A 97 -4.12 -8.22 21.01
C GLU A 97 -4.60 -6.81 21.37
N ILE A 98 -5.84 -6.47 20.98
CA ILE A 98 -6.51 -5.24 21.40
C ILE A 98 -7.12 -5.48 22.78
N LYS A 99 -6.59 -4.78 23.78
CA LYS A 99 -7.12 -4.80 25.16
C LYS A 99 -8.08 -3.66 25.44
N ASP A 100 -7.98 -2.57 24.68
CA ASP A 100 -8.81 -1.39 24.81
C ASP A 100 -10.23 -1.66 24.27
N ARG A 101 -11.23 -1.54 25.15
CA ARG A 101 -12.63 -1.79 24.80
C ARG A 101 -13.22 -0.68 23.94
N ASP A 102 -12.71 0.53 24.02
CA ASP A 102 -13.24 1.65 23.24
C ASP A 102 -12.77 1.55 21.79
N ILE A 103 -11.57 1.03 21.53
CA ILE A 103 -11.18 0.61 20.17
C ILE A 103 -12.13 -0.46 19.63
N ILE A 104 -12.45 -1.49 20.43
CA ILE A 104 -13.33 -2.60 20.02
C ILE A 104 -14.76 -2.13 19.70
N LYS A 105 -15.27 -1.13 20.43
CA LYS A 105 -16.60 -0.56 20.18
C LYS A 105 -16.66 0.28 18.91
N ASN A 106 -15.55 0.89 18.52
CA ASN A 106 -15.46 1.81 17.39
C ASN A 106 -14.78 1.19 16.16
N LEU A 107 -14.81 -0.14 16.03
CA LEU A 107 -14.29 -0.82 14.85
C LEU A 107 -15.11 -0.45 13.62
N LEU A 108 -14.41 -0.04 12.56
CA LEU A 108 -14.98 0.23 11.25
C LEU A 108 -15.22 -1.08 10.50
N ASP A 109 -16.37 -1.25 9.87
CA ASP A 109 -16.61 -2.34 8.94
C ASP A 109 -16.16 -1.99 7.52
N ILE A 110 -16.02 -3.02 6.67
CA ILE A 110 -15.49 -2.87 5.32
C ILE A 110 -16.44 -2.08 4.39
N GLU A 111 -17.76 -2.16 4.56
CA GLU A 111 -18.69 -1.39 3.72
C GLU A 111 -18.64 0.10 4.06
N THR A 112 -18.58 0.44 5.35
CA THR A 112 -18.37 1.84 5.77
C THR A 112 -17.04 2.37 5.24
N LEU A 113 -15.96 1.59 5.34
CA LEU A 113 -14.65 1.94 4.77
C LEU A 113 -14.73 2.16 3.24
N LYS A 114 -15.41 1.29 2.51
CA LYS A 114 -15.60 1.44 1.06
C LYS A 114 -16.29 2.76 0.74
N GLN A 115 -17.32 3.14 1.49
CA GLN A 115 -17.95 4.46 1.32
C GLN A 115 -16.91 5.55 1.53
N GLU A 116 -16.20 5.57 2.66
CA GLU A 116 -15.17 6.59 2.93
C GLU A 116 -14.10 6.70 1.82
N LEU A 117 -13.62 5.56 1.31
CA LEU A 117 -12.52 5.53 0.34
C LEU A 117 -12.92 5.85 -1.10
N PHE A 118 -14.17 5.54 -1.50
CA PHE A 118 -14.66 5.68 -2.87
C PHE A 118 -15.76 6.72 -3.05
N LEU A 119 -16.09 7.50 -2.01
CA LEU A 119 -17.02 8.64 -2.13
C LEU A 119 -16.58 9.57 -3.28
N PRO A 120 -17.51 10.01 -4.15
CA PRO A 120 -17.20 11.01 -5.16
C PRO A 120 -16.84 12.32 -4.46
N SER A 121 -15.55 12.64 -4.39
CA SER A 121 -15.12 13.94 -3.87
C SER A 121 -15.40 14.99 -4.94
N PHE A 122 -16.55 15.66 -4.85
CA PHE A 122 -16.83 16.89 -5.61
C PHE A 122 -15.99 18.09 -5.14
N GLY A 123 -15.11 17.88 -4.15
CA GLY A 123 -14.14 18.87 -3.69
C GLY A 123 -12.84 18.77 -4.46
N SER A 124 -12.38 19.91 -4.98
CA SER A 124 -10.98 20.19 -5.24
C SER A 124 -10.18 20.01 -3.95
N SER A 125 -9.78 18.79 -3.62
CA SER A 125 -8.77 18.58 -2.58
C SER A 125 -7.47 19.15 -3.13
N GLY A 126 -7.21 20.41 -2.80
CA GLY A 126 -6.00 21.15 -3.13
C GLY A 126 -4.75 20.66 -2.41
N SER A 127 -4.66 19.36 -2.08
CA SER A 127 -3.35 18.76 -1.85
C SER A 127 -2.67 18.61 -3.21
N GLU A 128 -1.42 19.07 -3.33
CA GLU A 128 -0.56 18.85 -4.52
C GLU A 128 -0.48 17.38 -4.96
N TYR A 129 -0.95 16.47 -4.11
CA TYR A 129 -1.02 15.03 -4.26
C TYR A 129 -2.51 14.64 -4.26
N GLY A 130 -3.06 14.25 -5.41
CA GLY A 130 -4.48 13.88 -5.56
C GLY A 130 -4.94 12.75 -4.65
N ASN A 131 -6.23 12.39 -4.74
CA ASN A 131 -6.91 11.35 -3.94
C ASN A 131 -5.96 10.19 -3.56
N PRO A 132 -5.60 10.03 -2.26
CA PRO A 132 -4.60 9.05 -1.84
C PRO A 132 -5.07 7.63 -2.18
N GLN A 133 -4.23 6.89 -2.91
CA GLN A 133 -4.52 5.51 -3.30
C GLN A 133 -4.01 4.49 -2.27
N LYS A 134 -3.15 4.94 -1.36
CA LYS A 134 -2.39 4.11 -0.42
C LYS A 134 -2.35 4.78 0.94
N TYR A 135 -2.40 3.98 1.99
CA TYR A 135 -2.37 4.44 3.38
C TYR A 135 -1.55 3.44 4.20
N PHE A 136 -0.57 3.94 4.95
CA PHE A 136 0.29 3.08 5.76
C PHE A 136 0.14 3.42 7.23
N SER A 137 -0.31 2.44 8.02
CA SER A 137 -0.55 2.57 9.47
C SER A 137 -1.61 3.59 9.89
N GLU A 138 -2.42 4.10 8.94
CA GLU A 138 -3.59 4.95 9.18
C GLU A 138 -4.88 4.11 9.35
N TYR A 139 -5.06 3.10 8.50
CA TYR A 139 -6.14 2.12 8.57
C TYR A 139 -5.57 0.76 8.98
N LEU A 140 -5.72 0.40 10.24
CA LEU A 140 -5.18 -0.83 10.81
C LEU A 140 -6.17 -1.97 10.65
N ALA A 141 -5.70 -3.07 10.05
CA ALA A 141 -6.50 -4.28 9.96
C ALA A 141 -6.73 -4.88 11.35
N VAL A 142 -7.96 -5.31 11.60
CA VAL A 142 -8.40 -6.00 12.82
C VAL A 142 -9.04 -7.32 12.45
N LYS A 143 -8.71 -8.37 13.20
CA LYS A 143 -9.41 -9.66 13.14
C LYS A 143 -9.94 -10.05 14.51
N LYS A 144 -11.13 -10.65 14.53
CA LYS A 144 -11.70 -11.31 15.69
C LYS A 144 -11.33 -12.80 15.68
N SER A 145 -10.88 -13.33 16.81
CA SER A 145 -10.60 -14.76 17.00
C SER A 145 -11.13 -15.20 18.37
N GLY A 146 -12.27 -15.92 18.37
CA GLY A 146 -13.03 -16.17 19.58
C GLY A 146 -13.54 -14.86 20.19
N GLU A 147 -13.31 -14.66 21.49
CA GLU A 147 -13.70 -13.44 22.21
C GLU A 147 -12.66 -12.30 22.13
N LYS A 148 -11.52 -12.55 21.48
CA LYS A 148 -10.40 -11.61 21.40
C LYS A 148 -10.34 -10.92 20.04
N TYR A 149 -9.83 -9.70 20.05
CA TYR A 149 -9.56 -8.92 18.86
C TYR A 149 -8.06 -8.68 18.74
N PHE A 150 -7.56 -8.70 17.51
CA PHE A 150 -6.15 -8.47 17.21
C PHE A 150 -6.03 -7.45 16.09
N TYR A 151 -5.10 -6.52 16.21
CA TYR A 151 -4.80 -5.54 15.16
C TYR A 151 -3.40 -5.77 14.60
N ALA A 152 -3.17 -5.32 13.36
CA ALA A 152 -1.88 -5.36 12.70
C ALA A 152 -1.23 -3.97 12.67
N PRO A 153 -0.14 -3.72 13.43
CA PRO A 153 0.49 -2.40 13.47
C PRO A 153 1.05 -1.93 12.13
N ASN A 154 1.59 -2.85 11.33
CA ASN A 154 2.18 -2.58 10.01
C ASN A 154 1.19 -2.96 8.91
N THR A 155 0.13 -2.17 8.77
CA THR A 155 -0.90 -2.37 7.75
C THR A 155 -0.70 -1.39 6.60
N LEU A 156 -0.58 -1.91 5.39
CA LEU A 156 -0.72 -1.14 4.16
C LEU A 156 -2.12 -1.38 3.58
N LEU A 157 -2.90 -0.32 3.46
CA LEU A 157 -4.16 -0.30 2.73
C LEU A 157 -3.93 0.32 1.36
N GLU A 158 -4.40 -0.36 0.32
CA GLU A 158 -4.41 0.15 -1.05
C GLU A 158 -5.81 0.00 -1.64
N LYS A 159 -6.23 0.97 -2.45
CA LYS A 159 -7.50 0.92 -3.17
C LYS A 159 -7.28 0.97 -4.67
N PHE A 160 -8.10 0.22 -5.39
CA PHE A 160 -8.02 0.13 -6.84
C PHE A 160 -9.42 0.16 -7.47
N THR A 161 -9.51 0.75 -8.67
CA THR A 161 -10.66 0.65 -9.57
C THR A 161 -10.30 -0.22 -10.75
N ILE A 162 -11.06 -1.27 -11.02
CA ILE A 162 -10.83 -2.20 -12.12
C ILE A 162 -11.73 -1.82 -13.28
N VAL A 163 -11.09 -1.60 -14.43
CA VAL A 163 -11.75 -1.15 -15.66
C VAL A 163 -11.32 -2.02 -16.84
N SER A 164 -12.16 -2.09 -17.87
CA SER A 164 -11.88 -2.87 -19.08
C SER A 164 -12.37 -2.16 -20.34
N TYR A 165 -11.70 -1.07 -20.69
CA TYR A 165 -11.97 -0.33 -21.91
C TYR A 165 -10.69 -0.10 -22.73
N GLU A 166 -10.84 -0.04 -24.05
CA GLU A 166 -9.75 0.26 -24.97
C GLU A 166 -9.16 1.64 -24.64
N ASN A 167 -7.88 1.68 -24.35
CA ASN A 167 -7.26 2.86 -23.76
C ASN A 167 -6.74 3.80 -24.86
N ILE A 168 -7.53 4.81 -25.22
CA ILE A 168 -7.05 5.91 -26.08
C ILE A 168 -6.16 6.87 -25.27
N PHE A 169 -6.39 6.98 -23.96
CA PHE A 169 -5.64 7.85 -23.04
C PHE A 169 -4.95 7.03 -21.95
N PRO A 170 -3.90 7.53 -21.28
CA PRO A 170 -3.29 6.82 -20.17
C PRO A 170 -4.27 6.60 -19.00
N SER A 171 -4.19 5.42 -18.37
CA SER A 171 -4.98 5.10 -17.17
C SER A 171 -4.68 6.07 -16.01
N VAL A 172 -5.68 6.31 -15.17
CA VAL A 172 -5.59 7.11 -13.95
C VAL A 172 -4.88 6.31 -12.86
N TYR A 173 -4.16 7.00 -11.97
CA TYR A 173 -3.55 6.34 -10.80
C TYR A 173 -4.61 5.68 -9.91
N GLY A 174 -4.36 4.43 -9.52
CA GLY A 174 -5.31 3.55 -8.83
C GLY A 174 -6.20 2.73 -9.77
N TYR A 175 -6.09 2.88 -11.10
CA TYR A 175 -6.92 2.13 -12.05
C TYR A 175 -6.17 0.92 -12.63
N LEU A 176 -6.74 -0.27 -12.46
CA LEU A 176 -6.29 -1.50 -13.11
C LEU A 176 -7.05 -1.67 -14.42
N ASN A 177 -6.57 -1.05 -15.50
CA ASN A 177 -7.16 -1.24 -16.82
C ASN A 177 -6.65 -2.54 -17.46
N LEU A 178 -7.55 -3.52 -17.61
CA LEU A 178 -7.23 -4.84 -18.15
C LEU A 178 -6.98 -4.83 -19.67
N LYS A 179 -7.33 -3.75 -20.36
CA LYS A 179 -7.19 -3.58 -21.83
C LYS A 179 -6.20 -2.49 -22.22
N GLN A 180 -5.44 -1.93 -21.27
CA GLN A 180 -4.41 -0.95 -21.63
C GLN A 180 -3.25 -1.61 -22.41
N PRO A 181 -2.52 -0.84 -23.25
CA PRO A 181 -1.31 -1.31 -23.88
C PRO A 181 -0.34 -1.91 -22.87
N LYS A 182 0.16 -3.10 -23.19
CA LYS A 182 1.11 -3.81 -22.34
C LYS A 182 2.48 -3.17 -22.45
N VAL A 183 3.12 -2.93 -21.32
CA VAL A 183 4.49 -2.41 -21.28
C VAL A 183 5.25 -3.06 -20.12
N GLY A 184 6.34 -3.74 -20.46
CA GLY A 184 7.22 -4.33 -19.45
C GLY A 184 8.07 -3.27 -18.76
N LEU A 185 8.44 -3.50 -17.51
CA LEU A 185 9.23 -2.54 -16.72
C LEU A 185 10.59 -2.24 -17.39
N LYS A 186 11.27 -3.28 -17.89
CA LYS A 186 12.55 -3.13 -18.59
C LYS A 186 12.42 -2.25 -19.84
N GLU A 187 11.43 -2.54 -20.68
CA GLU A 187 11.16 -1.76 -21.90
C GLU A 187 10.82 -0.30 -21.56
N TYR A 188 9.95 -0.09 -20.57
CA TYR A 188 9.62 1.25 -20.09
C TYR A 188 10.87 1.99 -19.61
N PHE A 189 11.74 1.32 -18.84
CA PHE A 189 12.94 1.93 -18.30
C PHE A 189 13.93 2.35 -19.40
N GLU A 190 14.07 1.54 -20.45
CA GLU A 190 14.88 1.87 -21.63
C GLU A 190 14.31 3.08 -22.39
N LEU A 191 12.98 3.10 -22.60
CA LEU A 191 12.28 4.24 -23.22
C LEU A 191 12.40 5.52 -22.37
N PHE A 192 12.24 5.41 -21.06
CA PHE A 192 12.37 6.52 -20.12
C PHE A 192 13.75 7.14 -20.20
N LYS A 193 14.82 6.34 -20.11
CA LYS A 193 16.21 6.83 -20.23
C LYS A 193 16.50 7.47 -21.58
N LYS A 194 15.93 6.93 -22.66
CA LYS A 194 16.08 7.51 -24.00
C LYS A 194 15.38 8.86 -24.12
N SER A 195 14.19 8.97 -23.55
CA SER A 195 13.32 10.15 -23.67
C SER A 195 13.72 11.26 -22.70
N LEU A 196 14.24 10.88 -21.53
CA LEU A 196 14.57 11.75 -20.41
C LEU A 196 15.96 11.36 -19.84
N PRO A 197 17.05 11.51 -20.61
CA PRO A 197 18.38 11.01 -20.23
C PRO A 197 18.97 11.66 -18.98
N ASN A 198 18.49 12.85 -18.62
CA ASN A 198 18.95 13.61 -17.45
C ASN A 198 18.02 13.47 -16.24
N GLU A 199 16.88 12.79 -16.38
CA GLU A 199 15.95 12.59 -15.27
C GLU A 199 16.36 11.39 -14.43
N LEU A 200 16.13 11.50 -13.13
CA LEU A 200 16.33 10.40 -12.21
C LEU A 200 15.32 9.30 -12.49
N SER A 201 15.78 8.06 -12.39
CA SER A 201 14.93 6.89 -12.57
C SER A 201 13.75 6.93 -11.58
N PRO A 202 12.50 6.69 -12.02
CA PRO A 202 11.37 6.54 -11.11
C PRO A 202 11.46 5.25 -10.28
N PHE A 203 12.31 4.30 -10.70
CA PHE A 203 12.63 3.09 -9.96
C PHE A 203 13.89 3.28 -9.14
N ALA A 204 13.87 2.81 -7.90
CA ALA A 204 14.95 2.98 -6.94
C ALA A 204 16.15 2.06 -7.20
N PHE A 205 16.68 1.95 -8.43
CA PHE A 205 17.83 1.06 -8.73
C PHE A 205 19.10 1.40 -7.92
N ASP A 206 19.23 2.66 -7.49
CA ASP A 206 20.31 3.14 -6.64
C ASP A 206 19.73 3.60 -5.29
N LYS A 207 20.38 3.17 -4.20
CA LYS A 207 20.05 3.50 -2.80
C LYS A 207 20.10 5.00 -2.50
N ARG A 208 20.71 5.78 -3.39
CA ARG A 208 20.96 7.22 -3.23
C ARG A 208 19.89 8.15 -3.80
N VAL A 209 18.83 7.63 -4.40
CA VAL A 209 17.94 8.47 -5.21
C VAL A 209 16.67 8.86 -4.44
N VAL A 210 16.70 10.12 -3.98
CA VAL A 210 15.54 10.98 -3.71
C VAL A 210 14.68 11.02 -4.96
N ALA A 211 13.37 10.85 -4.77
CA ALA A 211 12.26 10.83 -5.74
C ALA A 211 12.54 11.30 -7.19
N PRO A 212 11.95 10.66 -8.22
CA PRO A 212 11.92 11.26 -9.57
C PRO A 212 11.44 12.71 -9.45
N SER A 213 12.00 13.61 -10.27
CA SER A 213 11.69 15.03 -10.15
C SER A 213 10.18 15.24 -10.10
N TYR A 214 9.71 15.96 -9.09
CA TYR A 214 8.29 16.30 -8.86
C TYR A 214 7.60 16.88 -10.11
N ARG A 215 8.41 17.36 -11.07
CA ARG A 215 8.01 17.91 -12.38
C ARG A 215 7.16 16.94 -13.21
N PHE A 216 7.40 15.63 -13.09
CA PHE A 216 6.68 14.61 -13.87
C PHE A 216 5.80 13.67 -13.05
N GLY A 217 5.86 13.74 -11.71
CA GLY A 217 5.27 12.77 -10.79
C GLY A 217 3.84 12.36 -11.15
N SER A 218 2.88 13.26 -11.00
CA SER A 218 1.45 12.96 -11.22
C SER A 218 1.09 12.49 -12.63
N ARG A 219 1.95 12.75 -13.63
CA ARG A 219 1.76 12.28 -15.01
C ARG A 219 2.19 10.82 -15.20
N LEU A 220 3.19 10.40 -14.42
CA LEU A 220 3.77 9.05 -14.47
C LEU A 220 3.14 8.10 -13.46
N TRP A 221 2.52 8.62 -12.39
CA TRP A 221 1.87 7.80 -11.36
C TRP A 221 0.69 7.01 -11.93
N LYS A 222 0.82 5.68 -11.95
CA LYS A 222 -0.20 4.71 -12.38
C LYS A 222 0.31 3.28 -12.26
N GLU A 223 -0.63 2.36 -12.46
CA GLU A 223 -0.46 0.93 -12.58
C GLU A 223 -0.40 0.55 -14.07
N TYR A 224 0.77 0.09 -14.51
CA TYR A 224 1.03 -0.33 -15.88
C TYR A 224 0.79 -1.83 -16.01
N LEU A 225 -0.05 -2.22 -16.96
CA LEU A 225 -0.22 -3.63 -17.31
C LEU A 225 1.03 -4.10 -18.06
N SER A 226 1.72 -5.10 -17.53
CA SER A 226 2.90 -5.67 -18.18
C SER A 226 2.55 -6.87 -19.05
N LYS A 227 1.79 -7.82 -18.50
CA LYS A 227 1.47 -9.07 -19.20
C LYS A 227 0.23 -9.74 -18.66
N GLU A 228 -0.35 -10.59 -19.49
CA GLU A 228 -1.36 -11.58 -19.07
C GLU A 228 -0.67 -12.89 -18.73
N VAL A 229 -1.15 -13.56 -17.69
CA VAL A 229 -0.60 -14.81 -17.18
C VAL A 229 -1.73 -15.83 -17.13
N LYS A 230 -1.54 -16.97 -17.80
CA LYS A 230 -2.47 -18.09 -17.69
C LYS A 230 -2.19 -18.84 -16.39
N THR A 231 -3.25 -19.06 -15.62
CA THR A 231 -3.23 -19.82 -14.36
C THR A 231 -4.29 -20.92 -14.43
N SER A 232 -4.23 -21.86 -13.50
CA SER A 232 -5.28 -22.90 -13.37
C SER A 232 -6.68 -22.31 -13.10
N ALA A 233 -6.75 -21.10 -12.52
CA ALA A 233 -7.99 -20.40 -12.19
C ALA A 233 -8.50 -19.47 -13.31
N GLY A 234 -7.77 -19.36 -14.43
CA GLY A 234 -8.07 -18.47 -15.55
C GLY A 234 -6.95 -17.47 -15.84
N THR A 235 -7.28 -16.40 -16.56
CA THR A 235 -6.33 -15.33 -16.90
C THR A 235 -6.15 -14.38 -15.73
N ALA A 236 -4.90 -14.20 -15.30
CA ALA A 236 -4.47 -13.17 -14.38
C ALA A 236 -3.67 -12.08 -15.13
N TYR A 237 -3.53 -10.92 -14.52
CA TYR A 237 -2.96 -9.71 -15.13
C TYR A 237 -1.86 -9.18 -14.22
N GLN A 238 -0.63 -9.14 -14.74
CA GLN A 238 0.51 -8.64 -13.99
C GLN A 238 0.69 -7.15 -14.24
N PHE A 239 0.77 -6.39 -13.16
CA PHE A 239 0.97 -4.95 -13.16
C PHE A 239 2.26 -4.57 -12.44
N TRP A 240 2.78 -3.39 -12.76
CA TRP A 240 3.79 -2.69 -11.96
C TRP A 240 3.40 -1.22 -11.79
N THR A 241 3.87 -0.62 -10.69
CA THR A 241 3.40 0.69 -10.24
C THR A 241 4.55 1.69 -10.21
N ILE A 242 4.30 2.88 -10.76
CA ILE A 242 5.03 4.09 -10.36
C ILE A 242 4.09 4.89 -9.49
N GLY A 243 4.52 5.22 -8.28
CA GLY A 243 3.74 6.01 -7.32
C GLY A 243 4.45 7.31 -6.95
N SER A 244 3.76 8.14 -6.16
CA SER A 244 4.42 9.24 -5.44
C SER A 244 5.54 8.67 -4.56
N SER A 245 6.58 9.47 -4.34
CA SER A 245 7.72 9.11 -3.49
C SER A 245 7.84 10.16 -2.40
N ASN A 246 7.78 9.73 -1.13
CA ASN A 246 7.95 10.59 0.03
C ASN A 246 9.17 10.18 0.89
N GLY A 247 10.14 9.50 0.27
CA GLY A 247 11.31 8.90 0.93
C GLY A 247 12.36 9.89 1.49
N ALA A 248 11.96 11.07 1.98
CA ALA A 248 12.89 11.99 2.63
C ALA A 248 13.39 11.42 3.98
N ASP A 249 12.51 10.81 4.78
CA ASP A 249 12.83 10.46 6.18
C ASP A 249 12.33 9.09 6.69
N TYR A 250 11.55 8.34 5.90
CA TYR A 250 10.90 7.08 6.31
C TYR A 250 10.76 6.05 5.16
N TYR A 251 10.15 4.89 5.44
CA TYR A 251 9.67 3.97 4.42
C TYR A 251 8.90 4.72 3.33
N ASP A 252 9.27 4.48 2.08
CA ASP A 252 8.58 5.07 0.93
C ASP A 252 7.30 4.30 0.61
N TRP A 253 6.39 4.25 1.59
CA TRP A 253 5.16 3.46 1.57
C TRP A 253 4.20 3.89 0.47
N THR A 254 4.35 5.11 -0.06
CA THR A 254 3.59 5.62 -1.21
C THR A 254 3.88 4.82 -2.49
N LYS A 255 4.95 4.02 -2.51
CA LYS A 255 5.18 3.01 -3.55
C LYS A 255 4.23 1.82 -3.43
N GLY A 256 3.88 1.40 -2.22
CA GLY A 256 2.95 0.30 -1.93
C GLY A 256 3.37 -1.03 -2.54
N ILE A 257 2.40 -1.80 -3.04
CA ILE A 257 2.67 -2.99 -3.84
C ILE A 257 3.25 -2.60 -5.21
N ASN A 258 4.55 -2.83 -5.39
CA ASN A 258 5.30 -2.32 -6.54
C ASN A 258 4.99 -3.07 -7.85
N ARG A 259 4.82 -4.38 -7.73
CA ARG A 259 4.55 -5.32 -8.82
C ARG A 259 3.61 -6.37 -8.27
N PHE A 260 2.59 -6.73 -9.02
CA PHE A 260 1.54 -7.60 -8.51
C PHE A 260 0.79 -8.34 -9.60
N LEU A 261 0.11 -9.39 -9.19
CA LEU A 261 -0.72 -10.22 -10.06
C LEU A 261 -2.17 -10.12 -9.61
N TYR A 262 -3.02 -9.55 -10.46
CA TYR A 262 -4.46 -9.43 -10.23
C TYR A 262 -5.21 -10.55 -10.95
N HIS A 263 -6.17 -11.17 -10.25
CA HIS A 263 -7.09 -12.15 -10.81
C HIS A 263 -8.55 -11.64 -10.66
N PRO A 264 -9.38 -11.64 -11.73
CA PRO A 264 -10.69 -11.00 -11.74
C PRO A 264 -11.67 -11.41 -10.63
N THR A 265 -11.59 -12.66 -10.19
CA THR A 265 -12.48 -13.22 -9.15
C THR A 265 -11.81 -13.40 -7.79
N LYS A 266 -10.51 -13.11 -7.68
CA LYS A 266 -9.75 -13.33 -6.45
C LYS A 266 -9.04 -12.09 -5.94
N GLY A 267 -8.99 -11.00 -6.70
CA GLY A 267 -8.23 -9.81 -6.34
C GLY A 267 -6.73 -10.01 -6.60
N ILE A 268 -5.89 -9.39 -5.79
CA ILE A 268 -4.44 -9.57 -5.84
C ILE A 268 -4.07 -10.94 -5.25
N ILE A 269 -3.32 -11.73 -6.04
CA ILE A 269 -2.86 -13.09 -5.71
C ILE A 269 -1.32 -13.18 -5.64
N GLY A 270 -0.63 -12.06 -5.79
CA GLY A 270 0.82 -12.00 -5.72
C GLY A 270 1.31 -10.56 -5.74
N GLY A 271 2.47 -10.32 -5.14
CA GLY A 271 2.96 -8.97 -4.88
C GLY A 271 4.45 -8.90 -4.57
N SER A 272 4.99 -7.69 -4.64
CA SER A 272 6.30 -7.30 -4.11
C SER A 272 6.17 -6.01 -3.30
N TYR A 273 6.82 -5.95 -2.14
CA TYR A 273 6.80 -4.82 -1.20
C TYR A 273 8.21 -4.28 -1.04
N ASP A 274 8.80 -3.81 -2.14
CA ASP A 274 10.20 -3.43 -2.20
C ASP A 274 10.54 -2.31 -1.23
N PHE A 275 9.62 -1.36 -1.04
CA PHE A 275 9.78 -0.27 -0.10
C PHE A 275 10.01 -0.76 1.34
N TYR A 276 9.50 -1.93 1.69
CA TYR A 276 9.54 -2.47 3.04
C TYR A 276 10.78 -3.33 3.31
N PHE A 277 11.28 -4.01 2.28
CA PHE A 277 12.39 -4.97 2.39
C PHE A 277 13.73 -4.47 1.83
N ARG A 278 13.79 -3.36 1.07
CA ARG A 278 15.05 -2.90 0.44
C ARG A 278 16.02 -2.29 1.44
N ASP A 279 15.75 -1.07 1.92
CA ASP A 279 16.53 -0.31 2.90
C ASP A 279 15.67 0.85 3.46
N TYR A 280 15.91 1.31 4.69
CA TYR A 280 15.32 2.58 5.17
C TYR A 280 16.14 3.77 4.66
N VAL A 281 15.47 4.86 4.32
CA VAL A 281 16.06 6.19 4.11
C VAL A 281 15.79 7.06 5.34
N GLY A 282 16.75 7.92 5.72
CA GLY A 282 16.59 8.92 6.79
C GLY A 282 16.92 8.45 8.22
N ASN A 283 16.36 9.14 9.23
CA ASN A 283 16.62 8.90 10.66
C ASN A 283 16.19 7.51 11.17
N GLY A 284 15.46 6.72 10.36
CA GLY A 284 15.22 5.30 10.60
C GLY A 284 16.49 4.44 10.61
N TYR A 285 17.62 4.97 10.14
CA TYR A 285 18.94 4.34 10.18
C TYR A 285 19.38 3.91 11.59
N GLU A 286 19.01 4.65 12.64
CA GLU A 286 19.38 4.31 14.02
C GLU A 286 18.59 3.10 14.60
N LEU A 287 17.43 2.76 14.02
CA LEU A 287 16.69 1.53 14.38
C LEU A 287 17.39 0.26 13.83
N ILE A 288 18.22 0.40 12.79
CA ILE A 288 18.88 -0.71 12.07
C ILE A 288 20.20 -1.15 12.73
N LYS A 289 20.76 -0.34 13.64
CA LYS A 289 21.90 -0.80 14.47
C LYS A 289 21.55 -2.04 15.31
N GLN A 290 20.27 -2.42 15.40
CA GLN A 290 19.79 -3.58 16.14
C GLN A 290 19.23 -4.71 15.22
N GLN A 291 20.14 -5.28 14.42
CA GLN A 291 20.37 -6.74 14.31
C GLN A 291 19.52 -7.69 13.41
N LYS A 292 18.81 -7.27 12.36
CA LYS A 292 18.39 -8.23 11.29
C LYS A 292 18.46 -7.64 9.87
N PRO A 293 18.99 -8.40 8.88
CA PRO A 293 18.97 -7.96 7.49
C PRO A 293 17.54 -8.00 6.96
N LEU A 294 17.07 -6.88 6.39
CA LEU A 294 15.73 -6.75 5.81
C LEU A 294 15.56 -7.65 4.58
N ASN A 295 16.65 -7.89 3.87
CA ASN A 295 16.76 -8.83 2.76
C ASN A 295 18.19 -9.38 2.72
N LYS A 296 18.46 -10.43 1.93
CA LYS A 296 19.82 -10.96 1.71
C LYS A 296 20.26 -10.92 0.25
N LEU A 297 19.71 -9.98 -0.53
CA LEU A 297 20.05 -9.81 -1.94
C LEU A 297 21.26 -8.88 -2.08
N SER A 298 22.09 -9.14 -3.09
CA SER A 298 22.98 -8.10 -3.60
C SER A 298 22.19 -7.05 -4.39
N ASP A 299 22.75 -5.85 -4.57
CA ASP A 299 22.12 -4.79 -5.37
C ASP A 299 21.86 -5.23 -6.82
N ALA A 300 22.75 -6.04 -7.40
CA ALA A 300 22.57 -6.60 -8.74
C ALA A 300 21.37 -7.56 -8.80
N GLU A 301 21.25 -8.48 -7.84
CA GLU A 301 20.10 -9.39 -7.75
C GLU A 301 18.80 -8.63 -7.51
N TRP A 302 18.83 -7.61 -6.67
CA TRP A 302 17.68 -6.76 -6.42
C TRP A 302 17.21 -6.08 -7.71
N ASN A 303 18.13 -5.43 -8.41
CA ASN A 303 17.84 -4.72 -9.65
C ASN A 303 17.34 -5.68 -10.74
N GLN A 304 17.91 -6.88 -10.83
CA GLN A 304 17.44 -7.93 -11.72
C GLN A 304 16.00 -8.37 -11.39
N ASN A 305 15.69 -8.57 -10.11
CA ASN A 305 14.34 -8.93 -9.67
C ASN A 305 13.30 -7.85 -10.04
N ILE A 306 13.66 -6.56 -9.97
CA ILE A 306 12.81 -5.47 -10.44
C ILE A 306 12.61 -5.54 -11.97
N LEU A 307 13.71 -5.65 -12.73
CA LEU A 307 13.68 -5.64 -14.20
C LEU A 307 12.93 -6.84 -14.79
N GLU A 308 13.02 -8.01 -14.16
CA GLU A 308 12.29 -9.23 -14.52
C GLU A 308 10.86 -9.26 -13.95
N GLU A 309 10.49 -8.20 -13.23
CA GLU A 309 9.21 -8.04 -12.55
C GLU A 309 8.83 -9.23 -11.66
N LYS A 310 9.80 -9.74 -10.89
CA LYS A 310 9.55 -10.84 -9.96
C LYS A 310 8.63 -10.38 -8.82
N ILE A 311 7.75 -11.30 -8.44
CA ILE A 311 6.78 -11.15 -7.37
C ILE A 311 6.74 -12.42 -6.52
N MET A 312 6.29 -12.28 -5.28
CA MET A 312 5.78 -13.41 -4.51
C MET A 312 4.40 -13.76 -5.05
N THR A 313 4.07 -15.03 -5.16
CA THR A 313 2.76 -15.50 -5.63
C THR A 313 2.29 -16.62 -4.74
N VAL A 314 0.98 -16.77 -4.61
CA VAL A 314 0.44 -18.04 -4.11
C VAL A 314 0.62 -19.15 -5.15
N ASP A 315 0.70 -20.40 -4.68
CA ASP A 315 0.76 -21.59 -5.53
C ASP A 315 -0.60 -21.80 -6.24
N LEU A 316 -0.89 -20.97 -7.24
CA LEU A 316 -2.03 -21.14 -8.18
C LEU A 316 -1.57 -21.64 -9.56
N PHE A 317 -0.26 -21.82 -9.72
CA PHE A 317 0.36 -22.28 -10.96
C PHE A 317 0.43 -23.81 -10.97
N GLN A 318 -0.57 -24.45 -11.56
CA GLN A 318 -0.29 -25.69 -12.27
C GLN A 318 0.33 -25.28 -13.61
N THR A 319 1.62 -25.53 -13.76
CA THR A 319 2.26 -25.58 -15.07
C THR A 319 1.49 -26.61 -15.89
N LEU A 320 0.84 -26.17 -16.97
CA LEU A 320 0.57 -27.06 -18.08
C LEU A 320 1.94 -27.57 -18.52
N LYS A 321 2.24 -28.84 -18.21
CA LYS A 321 3.30 -29.54 -18.91
C LYS A 321 2.91 -29.47 -20.39
N GLU A 322 3.78 -28.88 -21.18
CA GLU A 322 3.75 -29.04 -22.62
C GLU A 322 3.89 -30.55 -22.88
N ASP A 323 2.84 -31.15 -23.45
CA ASP A 323 2.90 -32.46 -24.10
C ASP A 323 3.51 -32.30 -25.50
#